data_AF-A0A479ZZ90-F1
#
_entry.id   AF-A0A479ZZ90-F1
#
_cell.length_a   1.000
_cell.length_b   1.000
_cell.length_c   1.000
_cell.angle_alpha   90.00
_cell.angle_beta   90.00
_cell.angle_gamma   90.00
#
_symmetry.space_group_name_H-M   'P 1'
#
loop_
_entity.id
_entity.type
_entity.pdbx_description
1 polymer ?
#
loop_
_entity_poly.entity_id
_entity_poly.type
_entity_poly.pdbx_seq_one_letter_code
_entity_poly.pdbx_strand_id
1 'polypeptide(L)'
;MGEKYLTLSEVNLEGQFLGFVGNKTEKYKHLRLAIPGGTLKIKIPQDLLCSLVANLVSGEQVIIHAISKLNPRTSKLKLIAYRVQQVGFCPIHYQLPENTAKIMVCQKSGCVKRGGKGLLSELEKTLCDRGLLHKVKIEHTDCQKRCSSAPNCVLMLGKKQYNKIHPEAIASLLENHLT
;
A
#
# COMPACT_ATOMS: atom_id res chain seq x y z
N MET A 1 14.03 32.22 2.12
CA MET A 1 14.44 31.44 3.31
C MET A 1 14.29 29.96 2.99
N GLY A 2 15.37 29.19 2.99
CA GLY A 2 15.31 27.74 2.75
C GLY A 2 14.58 27.02 3.89
N GLU A 3 13.86 25.94 3.58
CA GLU A 3 13.23 25.11 4.60
C GLU A 3 14.30 24.56 5.56
N LYS A 4 14.27 24.98 6.84
CA LYS A 4 15.21 24.51 7.87
C LYS A 4 14.75 23.14 8.37
N TYR A 5 15.59 22.13 8.18
CA TYR A 5 15.39 20.78 8.68
C TYR A 5 16.36 20.51 9.83
N LEU A 6 15.86 19.93 10.91
CA LEU A 6 16.67 19.44 12.03
C LEU A 6 16.86 17.93 11.88
N THR A 7 18.09 17.45 12.13
CA THR A 7 18.35 16.01 12.23
C THR A 7 17.75 15.50 13.54
N LEU A 8 16.97 14.43 13.47
CA LEU A 8 16.40 13.78 14.65
C LEU A 8 17.23 12.58 15.06
N SER A 9 17.37 11.59 14.18
CA SER A 9 18.05 10.33 14.49
C SER A 9 18.57 9.64 13.24
N GLU A 10 19.53 8.74 13.44
CA GLU A 10 19.86 7.69 12.48
C GLU A 10 18.90 6.51 12.65
N VAL A 11 18.49 5.90 11.54
CA VAL A 11 17.55 4.78 11.51
C VAL A 11 18.03 3.72 10.53
N ASN A 12 17.81 2.46 10.92
CA ASN A 12 18.05 1.30 10.08
C ASN A 12 16.70 0.74 9.65
N LEU A 13 16.44 0.75 8.35
CA LEU A 13 15.18 0.32 7.78
C LEU A 13 15.44 -0.91 6.94
N GLU A 14 14.93 -2.05 7.38
CA GLU A 14 14.92 -3.27 6.61
C GLU A 14 13.59 -3.39 5.85
N GLY A 15 13.68 -3.73 4.57
CA GLY A 15 12.49 -3.94 3.75
C GLY A 15 12.81 -4.28 2.31
N GLN A 16 11.79 -4.25 1.47
CA GLN A 16 11.92 -4.57 0.06
C GLN A 16 11.97 -3.34 -0.82
N PHE A 17 12.93 -3.33 -1.71
CA PHE A 17 13.04 -2.27 -2.70
C PHE A 17 11.95 -2.41 -3.76
N LEU A 18 11.06 -1.42 -3.88
CA LEU A 18 9.95 -1.42 -4.85
C LEU A 18 10.25 -0.62 -6.12
N GLY A 19 11.46 -0.07 -6.24
CA GLY A 19 11.84 0.80 -7.36
C GLY A 19 12.07 2.26 -6.97
N PHE A 20 12.60 3.00 -7.94
CA PHE A 20 12.90 4.43 -7.81
C PHE A 20 11.67 5.31 -8.13
N VAL A 21 11.69 6.55 -7.67
CA VAL A 21 10.67 7.57 -7.97
C VAL A 21 11.29 8.71 -8.77
N GLY A 22 10.85 8.83 -10.02
CA GLY A 22 11.17 9.92 -10.95
C GLY A 22 10.71 9.55 -12.37
N ASN A 23 10.59 10.53 -13.25
CA ASN A 23 10.05 10.33 -14.61
C ASN A 23 11.08 9.71 -15.58
N LYS A 24 12.37 9.69 -15.21
CA LYS A 24 13.51 9.14 -15.98
C LYS A 24 14.61 8.69 -15.00
N THR A 25 15.47 7.76 -15.42
CA THR A 25 16.61 7.23 -14.64
C THR A 25 17.53 8.32 -14.08
N GLU A 26 17.84 9.33 -14.89
CA GLU A 26 18.65 10.50 -14.49
C GLU A 26 17.95 11.46 -13.51
N LYS A 27 16.65 11.27 -13.25
CA LYS A 27 15.83 12.14 -12.39
C LYS A 27 15.33 11.45 -11.14
N TYR A 28 15.81 10.25 -10.84
CA TYR A 28 15.48 9.57 -9.61
C TYR A 28 15.99 10.37 -8.41
N LYS A 29 15.08 10.70 -7.50
CA LYS A 29 15.42 11.45 -6.27
C LYS A 29 15.10 10.66 -5.01
N HIS A 30 14.33 9.59 -5.16
CA HIS A 30 13.86 8.78 -4.05
C HIS A 30 13.76 7.31 -4.47
N LEU A 31 13.84 6.40 -3.50
CA LEU A 31 13.41 5.01 -3.62
C LEU A 31 12.13 4.78 -2.82
N ARG A 32 11.41 3.71 -3.17
CA ARG A 32 10.31 3.16 -2.38
C ARG A 32 10.79 1.90 -1.68
N LEU A 33 10.53 1.83 -0.37
CA LEU A 33 10.82 0.67 0.48
C LEU A 33 9.51 0.15 1.07
N ALA A 34 9.19 -1.12 0.83
CA ALA A 34 8.11 -1.82 1.51
C ALA A 34 8.60 -2.35 2.86
N ILE A 35 7.85 -2.04 3.92
CA ILE A 35 8.02 -2.56 5.28
C ILE A 35 6.66 -3.08 5.79
N PRO A 36 6.60 -3.83 6.91
CA PRO A 36 5.32 -4.33 7.44
C PRO A 36 4.27 -3.24 7.71
N GLY A 37 4.71 -2.03 8.08
CA GLY A 37 3.84 -0.88 8.33
C GLY A 37 3.43 -0.07 7.09
N GLY A 38 3.79 -0.51 5.87
CA GLY A 38 3.45 0.16 4.62
C GLY A 38 4.64 0.49 3.75
N THR A 39 4.51 1.51 2.90
CA THR A 39 5.56 1.93 1.95
C THR A 39 6.18 3.26 2.35
N LEU A 40 7.50 3.29 2.46
CA LEU A 40 8.28 4.48 2.74
C LEU A 40 8.90 5.06 1.46
N LYS A 41 8.93 6.39 1.36
CA LYS A 41 9.64 7.13 0.31
C LYS A 41 10.90 7.74 0.90
N ILE A 42 12.06 7.25 0.48
CA ILE A 42 13.36 7.62 1.05
C ILE A 42 14.14 8.42 0.02
N LYS A 43 14.62 9.61 0.38
CA LYS A 43 15.45 10.44 -0.50
C LYS A 43 16.83 9.80 -0.66
N ILE A 44 17.34 9.80 -1.88
CA ILE A 44 18.67 9.30 -2.23
C ILE A 44 19.56 10.51 -2.60
N PRO A 45 20.73 10.67 -1.99
CA PRO A 45 21.77 11.58 -2.46
C PRO A 45 22.27 11.20 -3.85
N GLN A 46 22.68 12.17 -4.65
CA GLN A 46 23.10 11.93 -6.03
C GLN A 46 24.31 10.99 -6.13
N ASP A 47 25.26 11.08 -5.19
CA ASP A 47 26.47 10.25 -5.18
C ASP A 47 26.16 8.76 -4.96
N LEU A 48 25.08 8.47 -4.21
CA LEU A 48 24.61 7.11 -3.95
C LEU A 48 23.75 6.59 -5.12
N LEU A 49 23.11 7.49 -5.87
CA LEU A 49 22.11 7.12 -6.86
C LEU A 49 22.67 6.25 -7.99
N CYS A 50 23.84 6.59 -8.54
CA CYS A 50 24.41 5.89 -9.68
C CYS A 50 24.67 4.41 -9.37
N SER A 51 25.26 4.09 -8.21
CA SER A 51 25.52 2.70 -7.86
C SER A 51 24.23 1.93 -7.58
N LEU A 52 23.24 2.55 -6.95
CA LEU A 52 21.98 1.88 -6.65
C LEU A 52 21.17 1.59 -7.90
N VAL A 53 21.13 2.51 -8.86
CA VAL A 53 20.39 2.30 -10.13
C VAL A 53 20.99 1.16 -10.94
N ALA A 54 22.31 0.94 -10.87
CA ALA A 54 22.98 -0.15 -11.57
C ALA A 54 22.80 -1.51 -10.89
N ASN A 55 22.66 -1.55 -9.56
CA ASN A 55 22.77 -2.80 -8.79
C ASN A 55 21.47 -3.27 -8.13
N LEU A 56 20.53 -2.37 -7.79
CA LEU A 56 19.29 -2.75 -7.12
C LEU A 56 18.24 -3.25 -8.10
N VAL A 57 17.66 -4.40 -7.78
CA VAL A 57 16.54 -4.98 -8.52
C VAL A 57 15.26 -4.87 -7.69
N SER A 58 14.15 -4.47 -8.32
CA SER A 58 12.86 -4.42 -7.63
C SER A 58 12.50 -5.79 -7.05
N GLY A 59 12.06 -5.83 -5.79
CA GLY A 59 11.80 -7.04 -5.01
C GLY A 59 12.96 -7.47 -4.10
N GLU A 60 14.15 -6.88 -4.26
CA GLU A 60 15.31 -7.23 -3.45
C GLU A 60 15.18 -6.78 -1.98
N GLN A 61 15.63 -7.62 -1.04
CA GLN A 61 15.66 -7.29 0.38
C GLN A 61 16.89 -6.43 0.67
N VAL A 62 16.65 -5.24 1.24
CA VAL A 62 17.68 -4.26 1.50
C VAL A 62 17.58 -3.72 2.93
N ILE A 63 18.74 -3.42 3.50
CA ILE A 63 18.86 -2.60 4.71
C ILE A 63 19.30 -1.20 4.29
N ILE A 64 18.52 -0.20 4.67
CA ILE A 64 18.77 1.20 4.39
C ILE A 64 19.13 1.90 5.69
N HIS A 65 20.35 2.43 5.73
CA HIS A 65 20.80 3.34 6.77
C HIS A 65 20.45 4.76 6.34
N ALA A 66 19.60 5.41 7.12
CA ALA A 66 19.07 6.73 6.80
C ALA A 66 19.11 7.68 7.98
N ILE A 67 19.16 8.97 7.67
CA ILE A 67 18.98 10.04 8.64
C ILE A 67 17.54 10.55 8.53
N SER A 68 16.85 10.58 9.67
CA SER A 68 15.55 11.21 9.79
C SER A 68 15.72 12.71 10.08
N LYS A 69 15.04 13.54 9.29
CA LYS A 69 15.03 15.00 9.47
C LYS A 69 13.61 15.51 9.60
N LEU A 70 13.38 16.39 10.57
CA LEU A 70 12.09 17.04 10.81
C LEU A 70 12.17 18.51 10.43
N ASN A 71 11.20 18.98 9.67
CA ASN A 71 10.93 20.41 9.57
C ASN A 71 10.04 20.82 10.76
N PRO A 72 10.56 21.56 11.75
CA PRO A 72 9.80 21.89 12.97
C PRO A 72 8.62 22.82 12.68
N ARG A 73 8.65 23.57 11.56
CA ARG A 73 7.55 24.48 11.19
C ARG A 73 6.38 23.75 10.55
N THR A 74 6.65 22.70 9.78
CA THR A 74 5.62 21.98 9.01
C THR A 74 5.36 20.57 9.53
N SER A 75 6.03 20.16 10.62
CA SER A 75 6.06 18.80 11.16
C SER A 75 6.36 17.71 10.11
N LYS A 76 7.04 18.08 9.02
CA LYS A 76 7.28 17.18 7.89
C LYS A 76 8.55 16.38 8.12
N LEU A 77 8.41 15.06 8.18
CA LEU A 77 9.52 14.12 8.30
C LEU A 77 10.08 13.79 6.91
N LYS A 78 11.41 13.74 6.83
CA LYS A 78 12.17 13.42 5.62
C LYS A 78 13.23 12.39 5.97
N LEU A 79 13.25 11.29 5.23
CA LEU A 79 14.29 10.26 5.32
C LEU A 79 15.30 10.47 4.21
N ILE A 80 16.59 10.46 4.54
CA ILE A 80 17.69 10.58 3.58
C ILE A 80 18.64 9.41 3.79
N ALA A 81 18.72 8.52 2.79
CA ALA A 81 19.65 7.40 2.83
C ALA A 81 21.10 7.90 2.71
N TYR A 82 22.01 7.29 3.45
CA TYR A 82 23.46 7.46 3.24
C TYR A 82 24.16 6.14 2.91
N ARG A 83 23.52 5.00 3.20
CA ARG A 83 24.00 3.68 2.80
C ARG A 83 22.82 2.75 2.54
N VAL A 84 22.93 1.93 1.49
CA VAL A 84 22.00 0.84 1.20
C VAL A 84 22.82 -0.43 1.05
N GLN A 85 22.41 -1.49 1.74
CA GLN A 85 23.04 -2.81 1.70
C GLN A 85 22.03 -3.82 1.17
N GLN A 86 22.45 -4.58 0.16
CA GLN A 86 21.73 -5.76 -0.30
C GLN A 86 21.96 -6.87 0.71
N VAL A 87 20.87 -7.44 1.23
CA VAL A 87 20.94 -8.56 2.18
C VAL A 87 20.68 -9.89 1.45
N GLY A 88 20.15 -9.81 0.23
CA GLY A 88 19.90 -10.93 -0.66
C GLY A 88 18.50 -10.88 -1.26
N PHE A 89 18.18 -11.89 -2.06
CA PHE A 89 16.82 -12.11 -2.54
C PHE A 89 16.03 -12.87 -1.48
N CYS A 90 15.06 -12.20 -0.85
CA CYS A 90 13.95 -12.92 -0.25
C CYS A 90 12.92 -13.19 -1.36
N PRO A 91 12.51 -14.45 -1.60
CA PRO A 91 11.43 -14.77 -2.53
C PRO A 91 10.05 -14.32 -2.04
N ILE A 92 10.00 -13.57 -0.94
CA ILE A 92 8.80 -12.86 -0.51
C ILE A 92 8.64 -11.74 -1.53
N HIS A 93 7.85 -11.94 -2.58
CA HIS A 93 7.34 -10.80 -3.30
C HIS A 93 6.47 -10.01 -2.31
N TYR A 94 6.87 -8.80 -1.88
CA TYR A 94 5.86 -7.77 -1.64
C TYR A 94 5.29 -7.44 -3.01
N GLN A 95 4.40 -8.31 -3.50
CA GLN A 95 3.55 -8.00 -4.63
C GLN A 95 2.78 -6.76 -4.20
N LEU A 96 3.10 -5.62 -4.81
CA LEU A 96 2.06 -4.64 -5.04
C LEU A 96 1.00 -5.45 -5.79
N PRO A 97 -0.16 -5.78 -5.20
CA PRO A 97 -0.88 -6.97 -5.65
C PRO A 97 -1.40 -6.72 -7.06
N GLU A 98 -0.73 -7.30 -8.06
CA GLU A 98 -1.16 -7.22 -9.45
C GLU A 98 -2.50 -7.96 -9.65
N ASN A 99 -2.90 -8.75 -8.64
CA ASN A 99 -4.24 -9.30 -8.45
C ASN A 99 -4.90 -8.81 -7.14
N THR A 100 -4.91 -7.49 -6.89
CA THR A 100 -5.70 -6.95 -5.76
C THR A 100 -7.16 -7.40 -5.87
N ALA A 101 -7.62 -8.16 -4.88
CA ALA A 101 -9.04 -8.43 -4.72
C ALA A 101 -9.77 -7.08 -4.56
N LYS A 102 -10.83 -6.87 -5.34
CA LYS A 102 -11.60 -5.61 -5.30
C LYS A 102 -12.96 -5.87 -4.70
N ILE A 103 -13.39 -4.98 -3.81
CA ILE A 103 -14.71 -5.02 -3.21
C ILE A 103 -15.45 -3.76 -3.63
N MET A 104 -16.46 -3.92 -4.48
CA MET A 104 -17.22 -2.82 -5.05
C MET A 104 -18.53 -2.63 -4.28
N VAL A 105 -18.63 -1.52 -3.53
CA VAL A 105 -19.79 -1.20 -2.68
C VAL A 105 -20.63 -0.12 -3.35
N CYS A 106 -21.92 -0.38 -3.54
CA CYS A 106 -22.84 0.59 -4.15
C CYS A 106 -23.19 1.71 -3.17
N GLN A 107 -22.92 2.96 -3.55
CA GLN A 107 -23.21 4.15 -2.73
C GLN A 107 -24.47 4.92 -3.17
N LYS A 108 -25.25 4.39 -4.10
CA LYS A 108 -26.50 5.03 -4.52
C LYS A 108 -27.52 5.02 -3.37
N SER A 109 -28.35 6.07 -3.31
CA SER A 109 -29.36 6.29 -2.27
C SER A 109 -30.21 5.06 -1.92
N GLY A 110 -30.59 4.22 -2.89
CA GLY A 110 -31.32 2.99 -2.62
C GLY A 110 -30.55 1.98 -1.76
N CYS A 111 -29.25 1.78 -1.99
CA CYS A 111 -28.42 0.89 -1.15
C CYS A 111 -28.10 1.54 0.19
N VAL A 112 -27.81 2.84 0.21
CA VAL A 112 -27.52 3.58 1.44
C VAL A 112 -28.71 3.54 2.41
N LYS A 113 -29.94 3.78 1.93
CA LYS A 113 -31.17 3.71 2.73
C LYS A 113 -31.49 2.32 3.28
N ARG A 114 -30.96 1.27 2.64
CA ARG A 114 -31.16 -0.14 3.04
C ARG A 114 -29.96 -0.72 3.78
N GLY A 115 -29.18 0.13 4.47
CA GLY A 115 -28.09 -0.34 5.33
C GLY A 115 -26.71 -0.36 4.67
N GLY A 116 -26.51 0.25 3.50
CA GLY A 116 -25.22 0.26 2.81
C GLY A 116 -24.07 0.86 3.63
N LYS A 117 -24.36 1.82 4.53
CA LYS A 117 -23.36 2.36 5.46
C LYS A 117 -22.94 1.33 6.52
N GLY A 118 -23.90 0.60 7.08
CA GLY A 118 -23.64 -0.46 8.05
C GLY A 118 -22.80 -1.57 7.42
N LEU A 119 -23.19 -2.00 6.21
CA LEU A 119 -22.44 -3.00 5.45
C LEU A 119 -20.98 -2.60 5.20
N LEU A 120 -20.73 -1.33 4.82
CA LEU A 120 -19.36 -0.84 4.60
C LEU A 120 -18.55 -0.85 5.90
N SER A 121 -19.13 -0.35 6.99
CA SER A 121 -18.44 -0.31 8.28
C SER A 121 -18.14 -1.71 8.83
N GLU A 122 -19.07 -2.65 8.69
CA GLU A 122 -18.88 -4.04 9.08
C GLU A 122 -17.81 -4.71 8.21
N LEU A 123 -17.84 -4.47 6.90
CA LEU A 123 -16.81 -4.96 5.98
C LEU A 123 -15.40 -4.46 6.36
N GLU A 124 -15.23 -3.16 6.58
CA GLU A 124 -13.93 -2.58 6.97
C GLU A 124 -13.44 -3.17 8.28
N LYS A 125 -14.33 -3.32 9.27
CA LYS A 125 -14.02 -3.95 10.56
C LYS A 125 -13.58 -5.40 10.39
N THR A 126 -14.39 -6.24 9.73
CA THR A 126 -14.07 -7.66 9.53
C THR A 126 -12.75 -7.84 8.78
N LEU A 127 -12.47 -7.02 7.76
CA LEU A 127 -11.20 -7.05 7.04
C LEU A 127 -10.01 -6.59 7.89
N CYS A 128 -10.22 -5.61 8.77
CA CYS A 128 -9.20 -5.13 9.71
C CYS A 128 -8.88 -6.21 10.76
N ASP A 129 -9.90 -6.78 11.39
CA ASP A 129 -9.78 -7.81 12.44
C ASP A 129 -9.01 -9.05 11.93
N ARG A 130 -9.14 -9.36 10.64
CA ARG A 130 -8.43 -10.48 10.00
C ARG A 130 -7.13 -10.10 9.29
N GLY A 131 -6.70 -8.84 9.39
CA GLY A 131 -5.47 -8.36 8.75
C GLY A 131 -5.51 -8.41 7.22
N LEU A 132 -6.70 -8.41 6.60
CA LEU A 132 -6.88 -8.49 5.15
C LEU A 132 -7.07 -7.12 4.50
N LEU A 133 -7.36 -6.08 5.29
CA LEU A 133 -7.70 -4.75 4.80
C LEU A 133 -6.63 -4.17 3.83
N HIS A 134 -5.35 -4.42 4.10
CA HIS A 134 -4.25 -3.95 3.27
C HIS A 134 -4.04 -4.77 1.98
N LYS A 135 -4.65 -5.95 1.87
CA LYS A 135 -4.53 -6.86 0.73
C LYS A 135 -5.63 -6.68 -0.32
N VAL A 136 -6.64 -5.85 -0.01
CA VAL A 136 -7.83 -5.65 -0.85
C VAL A 136 -8.08 -4.18 -1.13
N LYS A 137 -8.73 -3.89 -2.25
CA LYS A 137 -9.16 -2.53 -2.59
C LYS A 137 -10.67 -2.40 -2.47
N ILE A 138 -11.14 -1.52 -1.59
CA ILE A 138 -12.56 -1.17 -1.50
C ILE A 138 -12.84 -0.01 -2.47
N GLU A 139 -13.79 -0.18 -3.38
CA GLU A 139 -14.21 0.82 -4.35
C GLU A 139 -15.66 1.22 -4.12
N HIS A 140 -15.90 2.53 -4.00
CA HIS A 140 -17.24 3.09 -4.00
C HIS A 140 -17.74 3.23 -5.44
N THR A 141 -18.93 2.70 -5.69
CA THR A 141 -19.49 2.62 -7.05
C THR A 141 -20.89 3.19 -7.13
N ASP A 142 -21.27 3.58 -8.33
CA ASP A 142 -22.63 3.94 -8.70
C ASP A 142 -23.59 2.74 -8.65
N CYS A 143 -24.84 2.96 -9.07
CA CYS A 143 -25.87 1.93 -9.07
C CYS A 143 -25.46 0.71 -9.91
N GLN A 144 -25.30 -0.43 -9.26
CA GLN A 144 -25.00 -1.73 -9.88
C GLN A 144 -26.25 -2.42 -10.48
N LYS A 145 -27.37 -1.70 -10.63
CA LYS A 145 -28.66 -2.18 -11.17
C LYS A 145 -29.24 -3.44 -10.49
N ARG A 146 -28.91 -3.68 -9.22
CA ARG A 146 -29.38 -4.83 -8.41
C ARG A 146 -30.15 -4.42 -7.17
N CYS A 147 -30.93 -3.34 -7.28
CA CYS A 147 -31.60 -2.70 -6.15
C CYS A 147 -32.52 -3.63 -5.34
N SER A 148 -33.03 -4.72 -5.94
CA SER A 148 -33.85 -5.73 -5.26
C SER A 148 -33.10 -6.55 -4.20
N SER A 149 -31.76 -6.55 -4.22
CA SER A 149 -30.91 -7.25 -3.24
C SER A 149 -29.97 -6.30 -2.52
N ALA A 150 -30.32 -5.01 -2.50
CA ALA A 150 -29.55 -4.02 -1.78
C ALA A 150 -29.61 -4.27 -0.26
N PRO A 151 -28.53 -3.95 0.49
CA PRO A 151 -27.34 -3.23 0.03
C PRO A 151 -26.42 -4.09 -0.83
N ASN A 152 -25.94 -3.55 -1.95
CA ASN A 152 -25.13 -4.32 -2.90
C ASN A 152 -23.64 -4.15 -2.67
N CYS A 153 -22.98 -5.30 -2.58
CA CYS A 153 -21.53 -5.45 -2.52
C CYS A 153 -21.13 -6.59 -3.46
N VAL A 154 -20.04 -6.38 -4.21
CA VAL A 154 -19.50 -7.33 -5.17
C VAL A 154 -18.02 -7.54 -4.88
N LEU A 155 -17.60 -8.78 -4.69
CA LEU A 155 -16.19 -9.16 -4.58
C LEU A 155 -15.68 -9.64 -5.94
N MET A 156 -14.58 -9.06 -6.38
CA MET A 156 -13.84 -9.44 -7.58
C MET A 156 -12.50 -10.06 -7.17
N LEU A 157 -12.33 -11.34 -7.50
CA LEU A 157 -11.07 -12.09 -7.35
C LEU A 157 -10.54 -12.43 -8.75
N GLY A 158 -9.72 -11.55 -9.31
CA GLY A 158 -9.29 -11.66 -10.71
C GLY A 158 -10.49 -11.62 -11.65
N LYS A 159 -10.75 -12.73 -12.36
CA LYS A 159 -11.91 -12.89 -13.27
C LYS A 159 -13.18 -13.40 -12.58
N LYS A 160 -13.09 -13.89 -11.34
CA LYS A 160 -14.24 -14.42 -10.60
C LYS A 160 -14.97 -13.29 -9.89
N GLN A 161 -16.29 -13.27 -10.05
CA GLN A 161 -17.18 -12.31 -9.41
C GLN A 161 -18.11 -13.02 -8.45
N TYR A 162 -18.20 -12.51 -7.22
CA TYR A 162 -19.10 -13.02 -6.20
C TYR A 162 -20.05 -11.89 -5.78
N ASN A 163 -21.32 -12.22 -5.56
CA ASN A 163 -22.38 -11.25 -5.32
C ASN A 163 -23.18 -11.64 -4.07
N LYS A 164 -23.82 -10.66 -3.41
CA LYS A 164 -24.67 -10.88 -2.21
C LYS A 164 -23.93 -11.59 -1.06
N ILE A 165 -22.70 -11.20 -0.83
CA ILE A 165 -21.83 -11.89 0.13
C ILE A 165 -21.81 -11.10 1.44
N HIS A 166 -21.89 -11.82 2.55
CA HIS A 166 -21.69 -11.26 3.89
C HIS A 166 -20.20 -10.91 4.13
N PRO A 167 -19.87 -9.86 4.88
CA PRO A 167 -18.49 -9.52 5.26
C PRO A 167 -17.61 -10.70 5.68
N GLU A 168 -18.12 -11.62 6.51
CA GLU A 168 -17.41 -12.81 6.98
C GLU A 168 -17.09 -13.79 5.85
N ALA A 169 -18.04 -14.00 4.94
CA ALA A 169 -17.83 -14.84 3.78
C ALA A 169 -16.85 -14.19 2.78
N ILE A 170 -16.84 -12.86 2.67
CA ILE A 170 -15.81 -12.12 1.93
C ILE A 170 -14.44 -12.39 2.55
N ALA A 171 -14.30 -12.23 3.86
CA ALA A 171 -13.04 -12.44 4.56
C ALA A 171 -12.53 -13.89 4.41
N SER A 172 -13.40 -14.89 4.57
CA SER A 172 -13.02 -16.29 4.37
C SER A 172 -12.67 -16.64 2.92
N LEU A 173 -13.33 -16.04 1.92
CA LEU A 173 -12.91 -16.20 0.52
C LEU A 173 -11.53 -15.58 0.27
N LEU A 174 -11.26 -14.42 0.86
CA LEU A 174 -9.97 -13.74 0.75
C LEU A 174 -8.84 -14.53 1.40
N GLU A 175 -9.07 -15.12 2.58
CA GLU A 175 -8.11 -16.01 3.23
C GLU A 175 -7.74 -17.18 2.33
N ASN A 176 -8.72 -17.86 1.72
CA ASN A 176 -8.44 -19.01 0.86
C ASN A 176 -7.75 -18.64 -0.48
N HIS A 177 -7.85 -17.39 -0.91
CA HIS A 177 -7.35 -16.94 -2.22
C HIS A 177 -6.09 -16.06 -2.16
N LEU A 178 -5.77 -15.47 -1.01
CA LEU A 178 -4.66 -14.54 -0.80
C LEU A 178 -3.60 -15.04 0.21
N THR A 179 -3.73 -16.29 0.66
CA THR A 179 -2.73 -17.02 1.46
C THR A 179 -1.95 -17.94 0.55
#